data_AF-A0A1F9VCT6-F1
#
_entry.id   AF-A0A1F9VCT6-F1
#
_cell.length_a   1.000
_cell.length_b   1.000
_cell.length_c   1.000
_cell.angle_alpha   90.00
_cell.angle_beta   90.00
_cell.angle_gamma   90.00
#
_symmetry.space_group_name_H-M   'P 1'
#
loop_
_entity.id
_entity.type
_entity.pdbx_description
1 polymer ?
#
loop_
_entity_poly.entity_id
_entity_poly.type
_entity_poly.pdbx_seq_one_letter_code
_entity_poly.pdbx_strand_id
1 'polypeptide(L)'
;MRHEIDSAKKEVSFRVSPLLYSMDSLEVAANVFSKQAEIFLEEGGRSWTVTLRSKKKEIAAGTLENLAGDFLNELLNQEYRKMVGGFNRKISDLILMQALYSAKSEPTIMPPLDDFSVGAHKKEMDELMKRTQKEIERFRPAKGAHVVK
;
A
#
# COMPACT_ATOMS: atom_id res chain seq x y z
N MET A 1 13.39 12.49 -9.09
CA MET A 1 12.85 13.64 -8.33
C MET A 1 14.01 14.59 -8.09
N ARG A 2 13.82 15.92 -8.13
CA ARG A 2 14.90 16.88 -7.88
C ARG A 2 14.94 17.22 -6.38
N HIS A 3 16.10 17.07 -5.76
CA HIS A 3 16.34 17.45 -4.37
C HIS A 3 16.99 18.84 -4.31
N GLU A 4 16.50 19.68 -3.40
CA GLU A 4 17.13 20.95 -3.04
C GLU A 4 17.79 20.77 -1.68
N ILE A 5 19.14 20.84 -1.63
CA ILE A 5 19.91 20.54 -0.42
C ILE A 5 20.48 21.86 0.14
N ASP A 6 20.15 22.16 1.39
CA ASP A 6 20.78 23.24 2.15
C ASP A 6 21.67 22.61 3.25
N SER A 7 22.97 22.54 2.97
CA SER A 7 23.94 21.94 3.91
C SER A 7 24.17 22.80 5.16
N ALA A 8 23.92 24.11 5.10
CA ALA A 8 24.07 24.99 6.27
C ALA A 8 22.94 24.74 7.28
N LYS A 9 21.72 24.56 6.78
CA LYS A 9 20.54 24.23 7.60
C LYS A 9 20.34 22.74 7.83
N LYS A 10 21.11 21.88 7.15
CA LYS A 10 21.00 20.41 7.18
C LYS A 10 19.63 19.94 6.69
N GLU A 11 19.15 20.62 5.65
CA GLU A 11 17.83 20.43 5.07
C GLU A 11 17.93 19.83 3.68
N VAL A 12 16.93 19.01 3.37
CA VAL A 12 16.65 18.57 2.00
C VAL A 12 15.17 18.77 1.72
N SER A 13 14.87 19.42 0.60
CA SER A 13 13.51 19.71 0.17
C SER A 13 13.22 19.04 -1.18
N PHE A 14 12.01 18.52 -1.32
CA PHE A 14 11.53 17.90 -2.55
C PHE A 14 10.01 18.03 -2.66
N ARG A 15 9.49 17.85 -3.88
CA ARG A 15 8.07 17.96 -4.16
C ARG A 15 7.45 16.61 -4.43
N VAL A 16 6.28 16.38 -3.83
CA VAL A 16 5.46 15.18 -4.03
C VAL A 16 4.10 15.58 -4.61
N SER A 17 3.55 14.70 -5.44
CA SER A 17 2.25 14.97 -6.09
C SER A 17 1.09 14.37 -5.26
N PRO A 18 0.01 15.13 -5.03
CA PRO A 18 -1.22 14.61 -4.41
C PRO A 18 -1.95 13.57 -5.26
N LEU A 19 -1.54 13.39 -6.53
CA LEU A 19 -2.06 12.33 -7.39
C LEU A 19 -1.47 10.95 -7.07
N LEU A 20 -0.27 10.92 -6.49
CA LEU A 20 0.46 9.68 -6.21
C LEU A 20 0.47 9.31 -4.74
N TYR A 21 0.40 10.31 -3.87
CA TYR A 21 0.47 10.12 -2.42
C TYR A 21 -0.69 10.85 -1.78
N SER A 22 -1.23 10.29 -0.71
CA SER A 22 -2.25 10.91 0.11
C SER A 22 -1.65 11.64 1.30
N MET A 23 -2.39 12.62 1.84
CA MET A 23 -2.00 13.35 3.04
C MET A 23 -1.80 12.40 4.22
N ASP A 24 -2.69 11.42 4.41
CA ASP A 24 -2.55 10.42 5.48
C ASP A 24 -1.20 9.67 5.39
N SER A 25 -0.79 9.26 4.19
CA SER A 25 0.47 8.55 4.00
C SER A 25 1.68 9.45 4.26
N LEU A 26 1.59 10.74 3.95
CA LEU A 26 2.59 11.74 4.33
C LEU A 26 2.69 11.92 5.84
N GLU A 27 1.57 12.04 6.53
CA GLU A 27 1.54 12.19 7.99
C GLU A 27 2.12 10.96 8.70
N VAL A 28 1.78 9.76 8.22
CA VAL A 28 2.35 8.51 8.77
C VAL A 28 3.86 8.43 8.51
N ALA A 29 4.31 8.71 7.28
CA ALA A 29 5.74 8.73 6.96
C ALA A 29 6.51 9.78 7.79
N ALA A 30 5.94 10.97 7.98
CA ALA A 30 6.50 12.00 8.85
C ALA A 30 6.62 11.52 10.30
N ASN A 31 5.60 10.85 10.83
CA ASN A 31 5.64 10.28 12.18
C ASN A 31 6.73 9.21 12.33
N VAL A 32 6.90 8.32 11.35
CA VAL A 32 7.96 7.30 11.33
C VAL A 32 9.35 7.96 11.37
N PHE A 33 9.53 9.06 10.64
CA PHE A 33 10.80 9.79 10.55
C PHE A 33 11.02 10.83 11.65
N SER A 34 10.04 11.08 12.51
CA SER A 34 10.10 12.11 13.57
C SER A 34 11.31 12.00 14.51
N LYS A 35 11.88 10.79 14.68
CA LYS A 35 13.09 10.58 15.47
C LYS A 35 14.37 10.99 14.74
N GLN A 36 14.38 10.92 13.41
CA GLN A 36 15.55 11.15 12.56
C GLN A 36 15.62 12.59 12.03
N ALA A 37 14.47 13.18 11.75
CA ALA A 37 14.34 14.50 11.16
C ALA A 37 13.17 15.29 11.75
N GLU A 38 13.25 16.62 11.67
CA GLU A 38 12.07 17.48 11.70
C GLU A 38 11.51 17.57 10.28
N ILE A 39 10.19 17.45 10.13
CA ILE A 39 9.53 17.43 8.83
C ILE A 39 8.64 18.66 8.73
N PHE A 40 8.79 19.42 7.65
CA PHE A 40 7.93 20.54 7.31
C PHE A 40 7.19 20.23 6.02
N LEU A 41 5.89 20.50 6.03
CA LEU A 41 5.01 20.30 4.89
C LEU A 41 4.42 21.65 4.48
N GLU A 42 4.57 21.99 3.21
CA GLU A 42 3.95 23.17 2.62
C GLU A 42 3.05 22.76 1.46
N GLU A 43 1.81 23.23 1.46
CA GLU A 43 0.86 22.96 0.39
C GLU A 43 1.03 23.94 -0.77
N GLY A 44 1.38 23.41 -1.94
CA GLY A 44 1.68 24.17 -3.15
C GLY A 44 0.67 23.95 -4.29
N GLY A 45 -0.62 23.77 -3.96
CA GLY A 45 -1.73 23.61 -4.91
C GLY A 45 -1.71 22.33 -5.74
N ARG A 46 -0.69 22.14 -6.60
CA ARG A 46 -0.49 20.94 -7.45
C ARG A 46 0.52 19.95 -6.88
N SER A 47 1.22 20.31 -5.81
CA SER A 47 2.22 19.48 -5.14
C SER A 47 2.35 19.90 -3.69
N TRP A 48 2.77 18.99 -2.82
CA TRP A 48 3.27 19.35 -1.49
C TRP A 48 4.79 19.44 -1.54
N THR A 49 5.34 20.45 -0.90
CA THR A 49 6.78 20.55 -0.65
C THR A 49 7.06 19.94 0.71
N VAL A 50 7.92 18.93 0.73
CA VAL A 50 8.40 18.27 1.94
C VAL A 50 9.81 18.75 2.18
N THR A 51 10.08 19.27 3.38
CA THR A 51 11.42 19.62 3.83
C THR A 51 11.78 18.77 5.04
N LEU A 52 12.89 18.06 4.95
CA LEU A 52 13.45 17.23 6.02
C LEU A 52 14.68 17.93 6.58
N ARG A 53 14.63 18.29 7.87
CA ARG A 53 15.80 18.80 8.60
C ARG A 53 16.37 17.70 9.48
N SER A 54 17.61 17.30 9.20
CA SER A 54 18.27 16.24 9.97
C SER A 54 18.52 16.67 11.42
N LYS A 55 18.22 15.78 12.37
CA LYS A 55 18.55 15.97 13.80
C LYS A 55 20.00 15.62 14.14
N LYS A 56 20.80 15.13 13.17
CA LYS A 56 22.21 14.81 13.39
C LYS A 56 23.06 16.08 13.52
N LYS A 57 24.04 16.06 14.45
CA LYS A 57 24.95 17.19 14.68
C LYS A 57 25.78 17.52 13.45
N GLU A 58 26.27 16.51 12.74
CA GLU A 58 27.00 16.64 11.48
C GLU A 58 26.38 15.71 10.45
N ILE A 59 26.20 16.20 9.23
CA ILE A 59 25.65 15.42 8.13
C ILE A 59 26.24 15.91 6.81
N ALA A 60 26.71 14.98 5.98
CA ALA A 60 27.19 15.28 4.65
C ALA A 60 26.02 15.44 3.68
N ALA A 61 26.21 16.20 2.60
CA ALA A 61 25.17 16.43 1.59
C ALA A 61 24.62 15.12 0.98
N GLY A 62 25.48 14.15 0.67
CA GLY A 62 25.04 12.84 0.17
C GLY A 62 24.19 12.05 1.18
N THR A 63 24.40 12.28 2.48
CA THR A 63 23.57 11.65 3.53
C THR A 63 22.20 12.33 3.65
N LEU A 64 22.09 13.63 3.34
CA LEU A 64 20.79 14.31 3.24
C LEU A 64 19.98 13.80 2.05
N GLU A 65 20.64 13.56 0.91
CA GLU A 65 19.98 12.94 -0.23
C GLU A 65 19.47 11.52 0.09
N ASN A 66 20.28 10.71 0.78
CA ASN A 66 19.83 9.39 1.23
C ASN A 66 18.63 9.50 2.19
N LEU A 67 18.63 10.49 3.09
CA LEU A 67 17.49 10.73 3.98
C LEU A 67 16.20 11.04 3.21
N ALA A 68 16.28 11.83 2.14
CA ALA A 68 15.14 12.07 1.26
C ALA A 68 14.69 10.79 0.54
N GLY A 69 15.63 9.99 0.05
CA GLY A 69 15.35 8.70 -0.59
C GLY A 69 14.65 7.71 0.35
N ASP A 70 15.16 7.58 1.58
CA ASP A 70 14.58 6.73 2.62
C ASP A 70 13.16 7.18 2.98
N PHE A 71 12.95 8.50 3.11
CA PHE A 71 11.63 9.05 3.36
C PHE A 71 10.65 8.77 2.21
N LEU A 72 11.07 8.94 0.96
CA LEU A 72 10.24 8.68 -0.22
C LEU A 72 9.87 7.20 -0.34
N ASN A 73 10.79 6.29 -0.02
CA ASN A 73 10.51 4.85 0.04
C ASN A 73 9.46 4.54 1.10
N GLU A 74 9.58 5.14 2.28
CA GLU A 74 8.57 4.96 3.32
C GLU A 74 7.22 5.53 2.92
N LEU A 75 7.19 6.72 2.33
CA LEU A 75 5.95 7.33 1.82
C LEU A 75 5.26 6.43 0.79
N LEU A 76 6.02 5.87 -0.15
CA LEU A 76 5.52 4.90 -1.13
C LEU A 76 4.98 3.64 -0.46
N ASN A 77 5.68 3.11 0.54
CA ASN A 77 5.23 1.95 1.30
C ASN A 77 3.92 2.23 2.04
N GLN A 78 3.77 3.42 2.63
CA GLN A 78 2.55 3.81 3.33
C GLN A 78 1.36 3.94 2.38
N GLU A 79 1.57 4.53 1.20
CA GLU A 79 0.51 4.61 0.18
C GLU A 79 0.12 3.22 -0.32
N TYR A 80 1.09 2.34 -0.57
CA TYR A 80 0.82 0.96 -0.98
C TYR A 80 0.05 0.17 0.09
N ARG A 81 0.43 0.30 1.37
CA ARG A 81 -0.30 -0.32 2.48
C ARG A 81 -1.74 0.18 2.57
N LYS A 82 -1.95 1.49 2.39
CA LYS A 82 -3.29 2.09 2.36
C LYS A 82 -4.12 1.52 1.22
N MET A 83 -3.56 1.43 0.01
CA MET A 83 -4.22 0.88 -1.17
C MET A 83 -4.60 -0.60 -0.97
N VAL A 84 -3.65 -1.45 -0.57
CA VAL A 84 -3.87 -2.89 -0.35
C VAL A 84 -4.84 -3.13 0.82
N GLY A 85 -4.70 -2.35 1.90
CA GLY A 85 -5.64 -2.39 3.03
C GLY A 85 -7.07 -2.03 2.59
N GLY A 86 -7.21 -1.04 1.71
CA GLY A 86 -8.49 -0.69 1.10
C GLY A 86 -9.10 -1.83 0.29
N PHE A 87 -8.32 -2.48 -0.57
CA PHE A 87 -8.78 -3.64 -1.36
C PHE A 87 -9.17 -4.83 -0.50
N ASN A 88 -8.42 -5.09 0.57
CA ASN A 88 -8.63 -6.25 1.42
C ASN A 88 -9.64 -6.01 2.54
N ARG A 89 -10.11 -4.77 2.75
CA ARG A 89 -11.00 -4.41 3.87
C ARG A 89 -12.20 -5.35 4.00
N LYS A 90 -12.93 -5.60 2.91
CA LYS A 90 -14.10 -6.48 2.91
C LYS A 90 -13.75 -7.92 3.31
N ILE A 91 -12.62 -8.44 2.82
CA ILE A 91 -12.15 -9.79 3.14
C ILE A 91 -11.76 -9.87 4.61
N SER A 92 -11.03 -8.87 5.11
CA SER A 92 -10.66 -8.77 6.51
C SER A 92 -11.88 -8.67 7.44
N ASP A 93 -12.88 -7.88 7.06
CA ASP A 93 -14.14 -7.74 7.81
C ASP A 93 -14.91 -9.07 7.88
N LEU A 94 -14.97 -9.81 6.78
CA LEU A 94 -15.59 -11.15 6.75
C LEU A 94 -14.86 -12.15 7.65
N ILE A 95 -13.52 -12.18 7.60
CA ILE A 95 -12.70 -13.04 8.46
C ILE A 95 -12.94 -12.68 9.93
N LEU A 96 -12.98 -11.39 10.25
CA LEU A 96 -13.24 -10.90 11.60
C LEU A 96 -14.64 -11.31 12.08
N MET A 97 -15.68 -11.12 11.26
CA MET A 97 -17.03 -11.59 11.57
C MET A 97 -17.03 -13.09 11.84
N GLN A 98 -16.48 -13.91 10.94
CA GLN A 98 -16.43 -15.37 11.12
C GLN A 98 -15.71 -15.77 12.42
N ALA A 99 -14.59 -15.11 12.75
CA ALA A 99 -13.85 -15.37 13.97
C ALA A 99 -14.67 -15.00 15.23
N LEU A 100 -15.31 -13.83 15.23
CA LEU A 100 -16.18 -13.39 16.33
C LEU A 100 -17.39 -14.31 16.51
N TYR A 101 -18.01 -14.77 15.41
CA TYR A 101 -19.10 -15.74 15.46
C TYR A 101 -18.65 -17.10 15.99
N SER A 102 -17.49 -17.60 15.55
CA SER A 102 -16.96 -18.90 15.99
C SER A 102 -16.53 -18.90 17.46
N ALA A 103 -16.17 -17.74 18.01
CA ALA A 103 -15.83 -17.56 19.42
C ALA A 103 -17.07 -17.48 20.34
N LYS A 104 -18.27 -17.23 19.80
CA LYS A 104 -19.51 -17.29 20.57
C LYS A 104 -19.95 -18.74 20.70
N SER A 105 -19.90 -19.28 21.92
CA SER A 105 -20.19 -20.69 22.25
C SER A 105 -21.65 -21.13 22.08
N GLU A 106 -22.53 -20.32 21.50
CA GLU A 106 -23.94 -20.66 21.26
C GLU A 106 -24.22 -20.83 19.76
N PRO A 107 -24.85 -21.94 19.34
CA PRO A 107 -25.24 -22.15 17.95
C PRO A 107 -26.43 -21.25 17.63
N THR A 108 -26.16 -19.99 17.27
CA THR A 108 -27.18 -19.13 16.67
C THR A 108 -27.17 -19.38 15.17
N ILE A 109 -28.23 -20.00 14.67
CA ILE A 109 -28.49 -20.17 13.23
C ILE A 109 -28.48 -18.77 12.62
N MET A 110 -27.51 -18.48 11.74
CA MET A 110 -27.53 -17.23 10.99
C MET A 110 -28.82 -17.20 10.14
N PRO A 111 -29.59 -16.10 10.12
CA PRO A 111 -30.46 -15.87 8.98
C PRO A 111 -29.56 -15.84 7.73
N PRO A 112 -30.01 -16.40 6.59
CA PRO A 112 -29.22 -16.37 5.37
C PRO A 112 -28.77 -14.93 5.09
N LEU A 113 -27.48 -14.76 4.79
CA LEU A 113 -26.99 -13.50 4.23
C LEU A 113 -27.62 -13.36 2.85
N ASP A 114 -28.74 -12.63 2.74
CA ASP A 114 -29.46 -12.45 1.47
C ASP A 114 -28.56 -11.81 0.39
N ASP A 115 -27.58 -10.98 0.78
CA ASP A 115 -26.61 -10.35 -0.12
C ASP A 115 -25.45 -11.29 -0.55
N PHE A 116 -25.33 -12.47 0.07
CA PHE A 116 -24.45 -13.56 -0.36
C PHE A 116 -25.27 -14.81 -0.72
N SER A 117 -26.46 -14.62 -1.31
CA SER A 117 -27.11 -15.73 -1.99
C SER A 117 -26.13 -16.29 -3.03
N VAL A 118 -25.65 -17.51 -2.75
CA VAL A 118 -24.84 -18.31 -3.67
C VAL A 118 -25.51 -18.40 -5.05
N GLY A 119 -26.83 -18.19 -5.15
CA GLY A 119 -27.57 -18.11 -6.41
C GLY A 119 -27.29 -16.87 -7.25
N ALA A 120 -27.05 -15.70 -6.65
CA ALA A 120 -26.85 -14.43 -7.37
C ALA A 120 -25.48 -14.36 -8.06
N HIS A 121 -24.43 -14.87 -7.39
CA HIS A 121 -23.05 -14.82 -7.89
C HIS A 121 -22.57 -16.13 -8.55
N LYS A 122 -23.40 -17.18 -8.59
CA LYS A 122 -23.06 -18.46 -9.24
C LYS A 122 -22.64 -18.28 -10.68
N LYS A 123 -23.39 -17.45 -11.42
CA LYS A 123 -23.13 -17.20 -12.84
C LYS A 123 -21.81 -16.45 -13.06
N GLU A 124 -21.53 -15.42 -12.25
CA GLU A 124 -20.28 -14.65 -12.33
C GLU A 124 -19.07 -15.50 -11.96
N MET A 125 -19.18 -16.36 -10.95
CA MET A 125 -18.12 -17.31 -10.58
C MET A 125 -17.93 -18.40 -11.64
N ASP A 126 -19.00 -18.95 -12.22
CA ASP A 126 -18.91 -19.93 -13.30
C ASP A 126 -18.26 -19.33 -14.56
N GLU A 127 -18.54 -18.05 -14.86
CA GLU A 127 -17.91 -17.32 -15.96
C GLU A 127 -16.44 -17.03 -15.69
N LEU A 128 -16.10 -16.59 -14.47
CA LEU A 128 -14.72 -16.35 -14.05
C LEU A 128 -13.90 -17.64 -14.17
N MET A 129 -14.40 -18.75 -13.61
CA MET A 129 -13.73 -20.06 -13.66
C MET A 129 -13.56 -20.58 -15.09
N LYS A 130 -14.55 -20.38 -15.98
CA LYS A 130 -14.41 -20.71 -17.40
C LYS A 130 -13.33 -19.89 -18.10
N ARG A 131 -13.19 -18.61 -17.74
CA ARG A 131 -12.19 -17.71 -18.33
C ARG A 131 -10.78 -18.11 -17.89
N THR A 132 -10.61 -18.39 -16.60
CA THR A 132 -9.35 -18.87 -16.02
C THR A 132 -8.96 -20.23 -16.61
N GLN A 133 -9.91 -21.15 -16.78
CA GLN A 133 -9.63 -22.47 -17.36
C GLN A 133 -9.16 -22.37 -18.83
N LYS A 134 -9.77 -21.46 -19.61
CA LYS A 134 -9.34 -21.20 -21.00
C LYS A 134 -7.95 -20.58 -21.09
N GLU A 135 -7.58 -19.71 -20.14
CA GLU A 135 -6.22 -19.18 -20.07
C GLU A 135 -5.22 -20.26 -19.68
N ILE A 136 -5.53 -21.09 -18.68
CA ILE A 136 -4.68 -22.22 -18.28
C ILE A 136 -4.47 -23.17 -19.46
N GLU A 137 -5.50 -23.46 -20.25
CA GLU A 137 -5.37 -24.31 -21.45
C GLU A 137 -4.54 -23.64 -22.56
N ARG A 138 -4.61 -22.33 -22.72
CA ARG A 138 -3.73 -21.58 -23.65
C ARG A 138 -2.26 -21.65 -23.23
N PHE A 139 -1.98 -21.63 -21.94
CA PHE A 139 -0.63 -21.68 -21.40
C PHE A 139 -0.16 -23.10 -21.04
N ARG A 140 -0.97 -24.12 -21.33
CA ARG A 140 -0.63 -25.51 -21.05
C ARG A 140 0.32 -26.01 -22.14
N PRO A 141 1.59 -26.32 -21.82
CA PRO A 141 2.51 -26.86 -22.81
C PRO A 141 1.99 -28.23 -23.30
N ALA A 142 2.12 -28.49 -24.59
CA ALA A 142 1.71 -29.76 -25.19
C ALA A 142 2.41 -30.92 -24.45
N LYS A 143 1.63 -31.94 -24.05
CA LYS A 143 2.17 -33.17 -23.46
C LYS A 143 3.21 -33.76 -24.43
N GLY A 144 4.48 -33.66 -24.07
CA GLY A 144 5.60 -34.17 -24.86
C GLY A 144 6.82 -33.25 -25.01
N ALA A 145 6.81 -32.03 -24.47
CA ALA A 145 8.01 -31.18 -24.50
C ALA A 145 9.05 -31.68 -23.49
N HIS A 146 10.06 -32.41 -24.00
CA HIS A 146 11.25 -32.81 -23.25
C HIS A 146 11.95 -31.60 -22.63
N VAL A 147 12.19 -31.67 -21.33
CA VAL A 147 13.16 -30.82 -20.64
C VAL A 147 14.55 -31.20 -21.13
N VAL A 148 15.17 -30.34 -21.92
CA VAL A 148 16.61 -30.41 -22.20
C VAL A 148 17.33 -29.75 -21.02
N LYS A 149 18.28 -30.50 -20.43
CA LYS A 149 19.16 -30.07 -19.35
C LYS A 149 20.04 -28.89 -19.76
#